data_AF-A0A0M4GTV2-F1
#
_entry.id   AF-A0A0M4GTV2-F1
#
_cell.length_a   1.000
_cell.length_b   1.000
_cell.length_c   1.000
_cell.angle_alpha   90.00
_cell.angle_beta   90.00
_cell.angle_gamma   90.00
#
_symmetry.space_group_name_H-M   'P 1'
#
loop_
_entity.id
_entity.type
_entity.pdbx_description
1 polymer ?
#
loop_
_entity_poly.entity_id
_entity_poly.type
_entity_poly.pdbx_seq_one_letter_code
_entity_poly.pdbx_strand_id
1 'polypeptide(L)'
;MLALGVLWSAIGAGLAWLVRNQTAVIGGVLAFAIFIEPTISAAGNADPSVMRIVKWLPGPLNWAVSWPAGVGQETTRRAIGLAPGTALVVLAMYAGLFLVLSWILMRDRLGFSRGSTIAQ
;
A
#
# COMPACT_ATOMS: atom_id res chain seq x y z
N MET A 1 -0.27 0.70 -16.40
CA MET A 1 0.54 -0.31 -15.70
C MET A 1 1.85 0.24 -15.14
N LEU A 2 2.63 1.05 -15.88
CA LEU A 2 3.86 1.68 -15.35
C LEU A 2 3.65 2.45 -14.03
N ALA A 3 2.60 3.28 -13.96
CA ALA A 3 2.29 4.04 -12.74
C ALA A 3 2.06 3.14 -11.50
N LEU A 4 1.40 2.00 -11.68
CA LEU A 4 1.15 1.05 -10.60
C LEU A 4 2.45 0.42 -10.09
N GLY A 5 3.34 0.04 -11.00
CA GLY A 5 4.68 -0.46 -10.64
C GLY A 5 5.50 0.57 -9.86
N VAL A 6 5.52 1.83 -10.33
CA VAL A 6 6.22 2.93 -9.64
C VAL A 6 5.67 3.14 -8.22
N LEU A 7 4.35 3.13 -8.05
CA LEU A 7 3.70 3.29 -6.75
C LEU A 7 4.05 2.14 -5.79
N TRP A 8 4.00 0.90 -6.25
CA TRP A 8 4.39 -0.26 -5.45
C TRP A 8 5.87 -0.24 -5.07
N SER A 9 6.76 0.17 -5.99
CA SER A 9 8.18 0.36 -5.68
C SER A 9 8.38 1.43 -4.61
N ALA A 10 7.64 2.54 -4.69
CA ALA A 10 7.71 3.62 -3.70
C ALA A 10 7.22 3.17 -2.32
N ILE A 11 6.11 2.43 -2.25
CA ILE A 11 5.59 1.82 -1.01
C ILE A 11 6.63 0.87 -0.41
N GLY A 12 7.18 -0.03 -1.23
CA GLY A 12 8.20 -0.99 -0.80
C GLY A 12 9.46 -0.31 -0.27
N ALA A 13 9.96 0.72 -0.96
CA ALA A 13 11.10 1.51 -0.52
C ALA A 13 10.83 2.23 0.81
N GLY A 14 9.64 2.85 0.94
CA GLY A 14 9.20 3.46 2.19
C GLY A 14 9.21 2.47 3.34
N LEU A 15 8.58 1.31 3.18
CA LEU A 15 8.53 0.25 4.20
C LEU A 15 9.93 -0.30 4.55
N ALA A 16 10.79 -0.53 3.56
CA ALA A 16 12.14 -1.00 3.79
C ALA A 16 12.96 -0.04 4.66
N TRP A 17 12.86 1.27 4.41
CA TRP A 17 13.51 2.29 5.24
C TRP A 17 12.88 2.44 6.61
N LEU A 18 11.56 2.25 6.72
CA LEU A 18 10.82 2.34 7.99
C LEU A 18 11.22 1.23 8.95
N VAL A 19 11.14 -0.02 8.48
CA VAL A 19 11.31 -1.22 9.29
C VAL A 19 12.78 -1.61 9.43
N ARG A 20 13.63 -1.26 8.45
CA ARG A 20 15.08 -1.58 8.40
C ARG A 20 15.41 -3.08 8.52
N ASN A 21 14.43 -3.94 8.28
CA ASN A 21 14.60 -5.40 8.25
C ASN A 21 13.90 -5.93 7.00
N GLN A 22 14.68 -6.26 5.97
CA GLN A 22 14.15 -6.72 4.69
C GLN A 22 13.36 -8.02 4.84
N THR A 23 13.81 -8.96 5.66
CA THR A 23 13.10 -10.22 5.92
C THR A 23 11.75 -9.97 6.57
N ALA A 24 11.66 -9.06 7.54
CA ALA A 24 10.40 -8.71 8.18
C ALA A 24 9.44 -8.00 7.21
N VAL A 25 9.95 -7.09 6.37
CA VAL A 25 9.13 -6.39 5.35
C VAL A 25 8.61 -7.36 4.31
N ILE A 26 9.49 -8.18 3.73
CA ILE A 26 9.10 -9.17 2.71
C ILE A 26 8.14 -10.19 3.32
N GLY A 27 8.49 -10.76 4.47
CA GLY A 27 7.64 -11.72 5.18
C GLY A 27 6.27 -11.15 5.54
N GLY A 28 6.22 -9.91 6.03
CA GLY A 28 4.97 -9.22 6.36
C GLY A 28 4.10 -8.93 5.14
N VAL A 29 4.69 -8.43 4.05
CA VAL A 29 3.97 -8.17 2.79
C VAL A 29 3.45 -9.49 2.19
N LEU A 30 4.25 -10.55 2.20
CA LEU A 30 3.83 -11.87 1.71
C LEU A 30 2.72 -12.46 2.59
N ALA A 31 2.87 -12.43 3.91
CA ALA A 31 1.85 -12.93 4.83
C ALA A 31 0.52 -12.18 4.66
N PHE A 32 0.60 -10.85 4.49
CA PHE A 32 -0.56 -10.04 4.22
C PHE A 32 -1.22 -10.41 2.88
N ALA A 33 -0.46 -10.44 1.79
CA ALA A 33 -0.99 -10.66 0.44
C ALA A 33 -1.54 -12.07 0.22
N ILE A 34 -0.95 -13.09 0.88
CA ILE A 34 -1.31 -14.50 0.68
C ILE A 34 -2.42 -14.95 1.63
N PHE A 35 -2.42 -14.47 2.88
CA PHE A 35 -3.32 -14.99 3.91
C PHE A 35 -4.34 -13.95 4.38
N ILE A 36 -3.86 -12.79 4.82
CA ILE A 36 -4.71 -11.81 5.52
C ILE A 36 -5.68 -11.15 4.54
N GLU A 37 -5.16 -10.57 3.48
CA GLU A 37 -5.95 -9.81 2.51
C GLU A 37 -6.99 -10.68 1.78
N PRO A 38 -6.69 -11.90 1.30
CA PRO A 38 -7.70 -12.78 0.71
C PRO A 38 -8.81 -13.16 1.69
N THR A 39 -8.46 -13.42 2.96
CA THR A 39 -9.43 -13.80 3.99
C THR A 39 -10.39 -12.66 4.30
N ILE A 40 -9.88 -11.44 4.51
CA ILE A 40 -10.71 -10.28 4.79
C ILE A 40 -11.49 -9.87 3.54
N SER A 41 -10.93 -10.04 2.33
CA SER A 41 -11.64 -9.78 1.08
C SER A 41 -12.82 -10.73 0.87
N ALA A 42 -12.67 -12.01 1.23
CA ALA A 42 -13.76 -12.97 1.22
C ALA A 42 -14.88 -12.59 2.21
N ALA A 43 -14.51 -12.12 3.42
CA ALA A 43 -15.47 -11.61 4.38
C ALA A 43 -16.20 -10.35 3.86
N GLY A 44 -15.50 -9.46 3.16
CA GLY A 44 -16.06 -8.28 2.51
C GLY A 44 -17.09 -8.62 1.43
N ASN A 45 -16.91 -9.73 0.71
CA ASN A 45 -17.89 -10.19 -0.27
C ASN A 45 -19.18 -10.72 0.37
N ALA A 46 -19.14 -11.13 1.64
CA ALA A 46 -20.29 -11.64 2.38
C ALA A 46 -21.09 -10.53 3.10
N ASP A 47 -20.44 -9.42 3.49
CA ASP A 47 -21.07 -8.31 4.21
C ASP A 47 -20.75 -6.93 3.57
N PRO A 48 -21.76 -6.18 3.08
CA PRO A 48 -21.59 -4.82 2.54
C PRO A 48 -20.92 -3.82 3.48
N SER A 49 -21.06 -3.99 4.79
CA SER A 49 -20.45 -3.13 5.81
C SER A 49 -18.93 -3.29 5.83
N VAL A 50 -18.47 -4.54 5.70
CA VAL A 50 -17.04 -4.89 5.63
C VAL A 50 -16.46 -4.47 4.28
N MET A 51 -17.21 -4.63 3.18
CA MET A 51 -16.82 -4.17 1.84
C MET A 51 -16.48 -2.67 1.79
N ARG A 52 -17.15 -1.85 2.61
CA ARG A 52 -16.89 -0.40 2.69
C ARG A 52 -15.44 -0.08 3.08
N ILE A 53 -14.81 -0.96 3.85
CA ILE A 53 -13.43 -0.84 4.32
C ILE A 53 -12.49 -1.61 3.40
N VAL A 54 -12.83 -2.86 3.09
CA VAL A 54 -12.01 -3.79 2.29
C VAL A 54 -11.63 -3.24 0.94
N LYS A 55 -12.52 -2.52 0.25
CA LYS A 55 -12.24 -1.94 -1.07
C LYS A 55 -11.05 -0.97 -1.11
N TRP A 56 -10.59 -0.48 0.04
CA TRP A 56 -9.42 0.39 0.16
C TRP A 56 -8.12 -0.35 0.47
N LEU A 57 -8.18 -1.68 0.61
CA LEU A 57 -6.97 -2.48 0.77
C LEU A 57 -6.10 -2.44 -0.51
N PRO A 58 -4.78 -2.62 -0.39
CA PRO A 58 -3.86 -2.49 -1.53
C PRO A 58 -4.20 -3.40 -2.72
N GLY A 59 -4.68 -4.62 -2.47
CA GLY A 59 -5.09 -5.60 -3.47
C GLY A 59 -6.32 -5.15 -4.28
N PRO A 60 -7.47 -4.86 -3.65
CA PRO A 60 -8.63 -4.29 -4.34
C PRO A 60 -8.31 -3.01 -5.13
N LEU A 61 -7.48 -2.12 -4.57
CA LEU A 61 -7.00 -0.93 -5.30
C LEU A 61 -6.15 -1.31 -6.52
N ASN A 62 -5.26 -2.28 -6.38
CA ASN A 62 -4.44 -2.80 -7.48
C ASN A 62 -5.34 -3.37 -8.59
N TRP A 63 -6.33 -4.19 -8.24
CA TRP A 63 -7.30 -4.76 -9.17
C TRP A 63 -8.17 -3.70 -9.86
N ALA A 64 -8.56 -2.65 -9.15
CA ALA A 64 -9.30 -1.54 -9.73
C ALA A 64 -8.50 -0.82 -10.85
N VAL A 65 -7.17 -0.91 -10.84
CA VAL A 65 -6.28 -0.33 -11.85
C VAL A 65 -5.85 -1.34 -12.91
N SER A 66 -5.60 -2.60 -12.53
CA SER A 66 -5.05 -3.62 -13.40
C SER A 66 -6.09 -4.41 -14.19
N TRP A 67 -7.34 -4.49 -13.70
CA TRP A 67 -8.40 -5.24 -14.37
C TRP A 67 -8.96 -4.44 -15.56
N PRO A 68 -8.89 -4.96 -16.80
CA PRO A 68 -9.45 -4.29 -17.95
C PRO A 68 -10.97 -4.26 -17.85
N ALA A 69 -11.58 -3.08 -18.00
CA ALA A 69 -13.03 -2.90 -17.85
C ALA A 69 -13.90 -3.65 -18.89
N GLY A 70 -13.30 -4.37 -19.85
CA GLY A 70 -13.98 -5.12 -20.91
C GLY A 70 -13.86 -6.64 -20.82
N VAL A 71 -13.20 -7.20 -19.79
CA VAL A 71 -13.11 -8.66 -19.62
C VAL A 71 -14.30 -9.13 -18.77
N GLY A 72 -15.26 -9.80 -19.39
CA GLY A 72 -16.38 -10.47 -18.70
C GLY A 72 -17.73 -9.74 -18.66
N GLN A 73 -18.00 -8.75 -19.52
CA GLN A 73 -19.25 -7.95 -19.57
C GLN A 73 -19.60 -7.16 -18.28
N GLU A 74 -18.80 -7.29 -17.23
CA GLU A 74 -18.89 -6.55 -15.97
C GLU A 74 -17.77 -5.51 -15.92
N THR A 75 -18.11 -4.22 -15.99
CA THR A 75 -17.13 -3.14 -15.79
C THR A 75 -16.45 -3.29 -14.42
N THR A 76 -15.15 -3.01 -14.31
CA THR A 76 -14.36 -2.98 -13.05
C THR A 76 -15.05 -2.20 -11.90
N ARG A 77 -15.90 -1.23 -12.28
CA ARG A 77 -16.76 -0.44 -11.37
C ARG A 77 -17.92 -1.22 -10.73
N ARG A 78 -18.39 -2.33 -11.33
CA ARG A 78 -19.39 -3.22 -10.74
C ARG A 78 -18.79 -4.27 -9.80
N ALA A 79 -17.58 -4.75 -10.07
CA ALA A 79 -16.93 -5.77 -9.23
C ALA A 79 -16.29 -5.20 -7.94
N ILE A 80 -15.66 -4.02 -8.01
CA ILE A 80 -14.94 -3.41 -6.86
C ILE A 80 -15.59 -2.07 -6.44
N GLY A 81 -16.45 -1.48 -7.28
CA GLY A 81 -17.10 -0.19 -6.95
C GLY A 81 -16.21 1.04 -7.09
N LEU A 82 -14.94 0.90 -7.52
CA LEU A 82 -13.96 1.99 -7.54
C LEU A 82 -13.52 2.35 -8.97
N ALA A 83 -13.34 3.65 -9.22
CA ALA A 83 -12.74 4.12 -10.47
C ALA A 83 -11.21 3.92 -10.42
N PRO A 84 -10.56 3.53 -11.54
CA PRO A 84 -9.11 3.34 -11.59
C PRO A 84 -8.31 4.58 -11.16
N GLY A 85 -8.78 5.78 -11.53
CA GLY A 85 -8.16 7.04 -11.13
C GLY A 85 -8.17 7.27 -9.62
N THR A 86 -9.30 6.97 -8.95
CA THR A 86 -9.41 7.05 -7.49
C THR A 86 -8.45 6.07 -6.82
N ALA A 87 -8.33 4.85 -7.35
CA ALA A 87 -7.43 3.85 -6.80
C ALA A 87 -5.95 4.29 -6.88
N LEU A 88 -5.54 4.88 -8.00
CA LEU A 88 -4.19 5.43 -8.17
C LEU A 88 -3.88 6.56 -7.17
N VAL A 89 -4.83 7.46 -6.92
CA VAL A 89 -4.65 8.55 -5.95
C VAL A 89 -4.46 8.00 -4.54
N VAL A 90 -5.25 7.00 -4.13
CA VAL A 90 -5.11 6.39 -2.80
C VAL A 90 -3.78 5.65 -2.66
N LEU A 91 -3.36 4.89 -3.68
CA LEU A 91 -2.05 4.24 -3.67
C LEU A 91 -0.90 5.27 -3.61
N ALA A 92 -1.04 6.41 -4.29
CA ALA A 92 -0.09 7.52 -4.17
C ALA A 92 -0.05 8.13 -2.77
N MET A 93 -1.20 8.24 -2.10
CA MET A 93 -1.26 8.67 -0.69
C MET A 93 -0.55 7.67 0.23
N TYR A 94 -0.73 6.36 0.03
CA TYR A 94 -0.01 5.34 0.80
C TYR A 94 1.50 5.41 0.57
N ALA A 95 1.93 5.54 -0.69
CA ALA A 95 3.33 5.73 -1.03
C ALA A 95 3.92 6.98 -0.36
N GLY A 96 3.23 8.12 -0.48
CA GLY A 96 3.63 9.38 0.14
C GLY A 96 3.72 9.28 1.66
N LEU A 97 2.74 8.64 2.31
CA LEU A 97 2.73 8.44 3.75
C LEU A 97 3.95 7.63 4.22
N PHE A 98 4.20 6.47 3.61
CA PHE A 98 5.35 5.65 3.99
C PHE A 98 6.68 6.35 3.74
N LEU A 99 6.83 7.07 2.62
CA LEU A 99 8.05 7.82 2.34
C LEU A 99 8.26 8.98 3.32
N VAL A 100 7.21 9.74 3.65
CA VAL A 100 7.30 10.84 4.62
C VAL A 100 7.62 10.33 6.01
N LEU A 101 6.95 9.28 6.48
CA LEU A 101 7.23 8.68 7.80
C LEU A 101 8.67 8.17 7.87
N SER A 102 9.14 7.49 6.83
CA SER A 102 10.53 7.04 6.74
C SER A 102 11.52 8.20 6.72
N TRP A 103 11.21 9.28 6.01
CA TRP A 103 12.03 10.48 5.97
C TRP A 103 12.13 11.18 7.34
N ILE A 104 11.00 11.35 8.05
CA ILE A 104 10.97 11.95 9.39
C ILE A 104 11.88 11.16 10.34
N LEU A 105 11.71 9.83 10.40
CA LEU A 105 12.51 8.97 11.27
C LEU A 105 14.00 8.97 10.90
N MET A 106 14.32 9.12 9.62
CA MET A 106 15.71 9.26 9.18
C MET A 106 16.29 10.62 9.59
N ARG A 107 15.52 11.70 9.43
CA ARG A 107 15.91 13.07 9.80
C ARG A 107 16.17 13.20 11.29
N ASP A 108 15.28 12.69 12.13
CA ASP A 108 15.41 12.79 13.59
C ASP A 108 16.72 12.15 14.07
N ARG A 109 17.09 11.00 13.51
CA ARG A 109 18.35 10.31 13.84
C ARG A 109 19.59 11.10 13.43
N LEU A 110 19.58 11.77 12.28
CA LEU A 110 20.69 12.63 11.84
C LEU A 110 20.83 13.85 12.75
N GLY A 111 19.72 14.39 13.27
CA GLY A 111 19.72 15.45 14.28
C GLY A 111 20.40 15.02 15.59
N PHE A 112 20.02 13.85 16.12
CA PHE A 112 20.65 13.30 17.33
C PHE A 112 22.15 13.04 17.15
N SER A 113 22.56 12.46 16.03
CA SER A 113 23.98 12.15 15.77
C SER A 113 24.85 13.40 15.68
N ARG A 114 24.32 14.55 15.24
CA ARG A 114 25.06 15.82 15.21
C ARG A 114 25.17 16.44 16.61
N GLY A 115 24.15 16.30 17.45
CA GLY A 115 24.18 16.78 18.83
C GLY A 115 25.21 16.07 19.70
N SER A 116 25.44 14.78 19.48
CA SER A 116 26.44 14.02 20.25
C SER A 116 27.89 14.32 19.85
N THR A 117 28.15 14.85 18.66
CA THR A 117 29.51 15.19 18.21
C THR A 117 29.99 16.55 18.70
N ILE A 118 29.08 17.47 19.06
CA ILE A 118 29.42 18.82 19.53
C ILE A 118 29.66 18.84 21.06
N ALA A 119 29.29 17.78 21.77
CA ALA A 119 29.39 17.66 23.23
C ALA A 119 30.64 16.90 23.72
N GLN A 120 31.64 16.66 22.86
CA GLN A 120 32.95 16.11 23.22
C GLN A 120 34.04 17.15 22.99
#